data_AF-A0A970U488-F1
#
_entry.id   AF-A0A970U488-F1
#
_cell.length_a   1.000
_cell.length_b   1.000
_cell.length_c   1.000
_cell.angle_alpha   90.00
_cell.angle_beta   90.00
_cell.angle_gamma   90.00
#
_symmetry.space_group_name_H-M   'P 1'
#
loop_
_entity.id
_entity.type
_entity.pdbx_description
1 polymer ?
#
loop_
_entity_poly.entity_id
_entity_poly.type
_entity_poly.pdbx_seq_one_letter_code
_entity_poly.pdbx_strand_id
1 'polypeptide(L)'
;MYIKAFNKNDTFLIKGIAIIAILLHNFFHWIPPLIGENEFDFLINRLHRLIESLQATPLEFINVFFSYFGHYGVQLFIFISAYGLTISFSRNPCSWGRFMLDRLTKLYPLLLTAVIVFFFAIILLDQRLLSLYEWREIGYKLLFIHTLIPESGLSLNGPWWFFGLIFQLYLLFPLLFKLIKKYSWKAFILVLILSYGLIYISLFVYQPNNSVTFMQNAPGHLPEFALGVFFALNKDKKINPLFIIAALVLFVSGNFFEVCFPFTFLSLTFLLICLFYFLYPYLQRSKLCYHSFIYFGEISMLLFAVHAFFRPPFIYLNNQWNSFYGALFAALLFLLVVIGVSLIAKPIYIYLVALFQCIILRMCHLIKRISFFRTICKYSDYIIKCALILVFVWLGLRMFLHNPLKEMVNVTYDMDHTINNVYKPYVVNDEKEGVVLFNDQDFSVLAPYITLDKRYRKLILQLSFDLKSLDTNQALPVAVLSIEKGQQHYYWDERLLIDEYGKSLNTGKWEHFFAEFNVNPDVLHVKKVKDLKLFLIKNRGKFCYDNIHVKLMVIK
;
A
#
# COMPACT_ATOMS: atom_id res chain seq x y z
N MET A 1 -22.00 6.14 -24.23
CA MET A 1 -21.45 7.37 -23.60
C MET A 1 -20.36 7.95 -24.51
N TYR A 2 -20.13 9.27 -24.57
CA TYR A 2 -19.02 9.85 -25.33
C TYR A 2 -17.84 10.21 -24.40
N ILE A 3 -16.61 10.08 -24.88
CA ILE A 3 -15.42 10.62 -24.19
C ILE A 3 -15.46 12.14 -24.29
N LYS A 4 -15.84 12.81 -23.19
CA LYS A 4 -15.86 14.27 -23.12
C LYS A 4 -14.46 14.81 -22.85
N ALA A 5 -14.12 15.92 -23.50
CA ALA A 5 -12.89 16.63 -23.21
C ALA A 5 -12.97 17.29 -21.82
N PHE A 6 -12.03 16.96 -20.93
CA PHE A 6 -11.83 17.69 -19.69
C PHE A 6 -11.12 19.02 -19.93
N ASN A 7 -11.67 20.10 -19.38
CA ASN A 7 -11.02 21.38 -19.21
C ASN A 7 -10.20 21.42 -17.89
N LYS A 8 -9.53 22.53 -17.61
CA LYS A 8 -8.69 22.69 -16.42
C LYS A 8 -9.48 22.55 -15.11
N ASN A 9 -10.67 23.12 -15.03
CA ASN A 9 -11.53 23.05 -13.84
C ASN A 9 -12.03 21.62 -13.62
N ASP A 10 -12.36 20.89 -14.69
CA ASP A 10 -12.74 19.47 -14.58
C ASP A 10 -11.59 18.64 -14.00
N THR A 11 -10.35 18.89 -14.44
CA THR A 11 -9.19 18.19 -13.89
C THR A 11 -8.94 18.53 -12.42
N PHE A 12 -9.22 19.77 -11.99
CA PHE A 12 -9.14 20.13 -10.58
C PHE A 12 -10.27 19.50 -9.77
N LEU A 13 -11.49 19.49 -10.29
CA LEU A 13 -12.63 18.88 -9.62
C LEU A 13 -12.39 17.38 -9.35
N ILE A 14 -11.90 16.63 -10.35
CA ILE A 14 -11.56 15.21 -10.20
C ILE A 14 -10.43 15.03 -9.17
N LYS A 15 -9.37 15.85 -9.22
CA LYS A 15 -8.29 15.81 -8.23
C LYS A 15 -8.76 16.17 -6.83
N GLY A 16 -9.71 17.08 -6.69
CA GLY A 16 -10.30 17.48 -5.42
C GLY A 16 -11.08 16.35 -4.78
N ILE A 17 -11.89 15.63 -5.56
CA ILE A 17 -12.60 14.44 -5.07
C ILE A 17 -11.58 13.35 -4.70
N ALA A 18 -10.61 13.10 -5.57
CA ALA A 18 -9.58 12.09 -5.36
C ALA A 18 -8.73 12.36 -4.11
N ILE A 19 -8.29 13.61 -3.89
CA ILE A 19 -7.43 13.92 -2.75
C ILE A 19 -8.16 13.74 -1.42
N ILE A 20 -9.43 14.13 -1.33
CA ILE A 20 -10.23 13.89 -0.12
C ILE A 20 -10.36 12.39 0.15
N ALA A 21 -10.63 11.57 -0.87
CA ALA A 21 -10.68 10.12 -0.71
C ALA A 21 -9.35 9.54 -0.21
N ILE A 22 -8.21 9.99 -0.75
CA ILE A 22 -6.87 9.57 -0.31
C ILE A 22 -6.61 9.97 1.14
N LEU A 23 -6.93 11.21 1.52
CA LEU A 23 -6.72 11.71 2.88
C LEU A 23 -7.55 10.91 3.89
N LEU A 24 -8.83 10.66 3.57
CA LEU A 24 -9.73 9.88 4.42
C LEU A 24 -9.28 8.42 4.51
N HIS A 25 -8.89 7.79 3.40
CA HIS A 25 -8.30 6.44 3.42
C HIS A 25 -7.09 6.38 4.33
N ASN A 26 -6.15 7.30 4.13
CA ASN A 26 -4.92 7.35 4.90
C ASN A 26 -5.14 7.64 6.39
N PHE A 27 -6.30 8.18 6.77
CA PHE A 27 -6.70 8.34 8.17
C PHE A 27 -7.42 7.09 8.69
N PHE A 28 -8.57 6.74 8.10
CA PHE A 28 -9.45 5.67 8.54
C PHE A 28 -8.84 4.27 8.45
N HIS A 29 -7.84 4.05 7.59
CA HIS A 29 -7.10 2.80 7.57
C HIS A 29 -6.40 2.50 8.92
N TRP A 30 -6.12 3.52 9.72
CA TRP A 30 -5.50 3.38 11.04
C TRP A 30 -6.49 3.47 12.20
N ILE A 31 -7.79 3.52 11.91
CA ILE A 31 -8.86 3.69 12.89
C ILE A 31 -9.71 2.41 12.93
N PRO A 32 -10.03 1.86 14.11
CA PRO A 32 -10.96 0.74 14.22
C PRO A 32 -12.32 1.06 13.55
N PRO A 33 -12.96 0.09 12.87
CA PRO A 33 -12.51 -1.28 12.64
C PRO A 33 -11.38 -1.38 11.60
N LEU A 34 -10.30 -2.10 11.94
CA LEU A 34 -9.11 -2.24 11.08
C LEU A 34 -9.35 -3.26 9.96
N ILE A 35 -10.03 -2.82 8.90
CA ILE A 35 -10.44 -3.70 7.79
C ILE A 35 -9.25 -4.27 7.02
N GLY A 36 -8.20 -3.46 6.85
CA GLY A 36 -7.23 -3.68 5.77
C GLY A 36 -7.77 -3.15 4.43
N GLU A 37 -6.93 -3.19 3.40
CA GLU A 37 -7.22 -2.80 2.03
C GLU A 37 -6.49 -3.70 1.05
N ASN A 38 -6.95 -3.78 -0.20
CA ASN A 38 -6.20 -4.47 -1.26
C ASN A 38 -5.53 -3.42 -2.16
N GLU A 39 -4.52 -2.71 -1.63
CA GLU A 39 -3.78 -1.67 -2.39
C GLU A 39 -2.53 -2.22 -3.07
N PHE A 40 -1.69 -2.98 -2.35
CA PHE A 40 -0.41 -3.48 -2.88
C PHE A 40 -0.36 -5.00 -3.06
N ASP A 41 -1.23 -5.71 -2.35
CA ASP A 41 -1.38 -7.16 -2.30
C ASP A 41 -2.86 -7.51 -2.16
N PHE A 42 -3.18 -8.79 -2.33
CA PHE A 42 -4.53 -9.30 -2.25
C PHE A 42 -4.66 -10.25 -1.06
N LEU A 43 -5.63 -9.98 -0.18
CA LEU A 43 -6.07 -10.92 0.85
C LEU A 43 -7.60 -10.93 0.91
N ILE A 44 -8.20 -12.11 0.73
CA ILE A 44 -9.68 -12.27 0.76
C ILE A 44 -10.27 -11.92 2.14
N ASN A 45 -9.54 -12.18 3.23
CA ASN A 45 -9.99 -11.86 4.59
C ASN A 45 -10.28 -10.36 4.78
N ARG A 46 -9.58 -9.47 4.04
CA ARG A 46 -9.85 -8.02 4.10
C ARG A 46 -11.24 -7.68 3.53
N LEU A 47 -11.69 -8.40 2.50
CA LEU A 47 -13.05 -8.28 1.97
C LEU A 47 -14.09 -8.85 2.95
N HIS A 48 -13.82 -9.98 3.59
CA HIS A 48 -14.74 -10.54 4.59
C HIS A 48 -14.92 -9.57 5.76
N ARG A 49 -13.83 -9.02 6.30
CA ARG A 49 -13.88 -7.98 7.35
C ARG A 49 -14.65 -6.74 6.90
N LEU A 50 -14.52 -6.32 5.64
CA LEU A 50 -15.29 -5.22 5.07
C LEU A 50 -16.80 -5.51 5.15
N ILE A 51 -17.22 -6.69 4.68
CA ILE A 51 -18.63 -7.10 4.65
C ILE A 51 -19.17 -7.25 6.08
N GLU A 52 -18.46 -7.95 6.95
CA GLU A 52 -18.82 -8.16 8.36
C GLU A 52 -18.95 -6.84 9.11
N SER A 53 -18.02 -5.91 8.91
CA SER A 53 -18.09 -4.58 9.55
C SER A 53 -19.28 -3.77 9.05
N LEU A 54 -19.59 -3.80 7.76
CA LEU A 54 -20.77 -3.11 7.22
C LEU A 54 -22.09 -3.71 7.75
N GLN A 55 -22.14 -5.01 8.01
CA GLN A 55 -23.31 -5.68 8.58
C GLN A 55 -23.43 -5.42 10.09
N ALA A 56 -22.32 -5.50 10.83
CA ALA A 56 -22.30 -5.36 12.28
C ALA A 56 -22.44 -3.90 12.74
N THR A 57 -21.83 -2.95 12.03
CA THR A 57 -21.82 -1.52 12.37
C THR A 57 -22.15 -0.64 11.15
N PRO A 58 -23.40 -0.63 10.64
CA PRO A 58 -23.77 0.16 9.45
C PRO A 58 -23.49 1.67 9.57
N LEU A 59 -23.49 2.21 10.80
CA LEU A 59 -23.13 3.61 11.06
C LEU A 59 -21.68 3.93 10.67
N GLU A 60 -20.76 2.96 10.76
CA GLU A 60 -19.35 3.09 10.40
C GLU A 60 -19.10 3.11 8.88
N PHE A 61 -20.17 3.17 8.05
CA PHE A 61 -20.07 3.11 6.58
C PHE A 61 -18.99 4.05 6.02
N ILE A 62 -18.92 5.31 6.48
CA ILE A 62 -17.93 6.28 5.99
C ILE A 62 -16.49 5.81 6.28
N ASN A 63 -16.24 5.40 7.53
CA ASN A 63 -14.93 4.93 7.99
C ASN A 63 -14.50 3.69 7.19
N VAL A 64 -15.37 2.68 7.17
CA VAL A 64 -15.15 1.40 6.50
C VAL A 64 -14.97 1.56 4.98
N PHE A 65 -15.82 2.37 4.33
CA PHE A 65 -15.76 2.61 2.89
C PHE A 65 -14.46 3.30 2.48
N PHE A 66 -14.08 4.39 3.16
CA PHE A 66 -12.85 5.11 2.80
C PHE A 66 -11.59 4.35 3.23
N SER A 67 -11.62 3.62 4.34
CA SER A 67 -10.54 2.74 4.76
C SER A 67 -10.20 1.73 3.66
N TYR A 68 -11.20 1.05 3.09
CA TYR A 68 -10.97 0.01 2.08
C TYR A 68 -10.83 0.55 0.64
N PHE A 69 -11.63 1.53 0.21
CA PHE A 69 -11.67 1.99 -1.19
C PHE A 69 -11.03 3.36 -1.45
N GLY A 70 -10.71 4.18 -0.44
CA GLY A 70 -10.29 5.55 -0.69
C GLY A 70 -8.90 5.67 -1.34
N HIS A 71 -8.06 4.61 -1.26
CA HIS A 71 -6.79 4.54 -1.98
C HIS A 71 -6.96 4.65 -3.51
N TYR A 72 -8.14 4.28 -4.06
CA TYR A 72 -8.42 4.39 -5.49
C TYR A 72 -8.37 5.84 -6.04
N GLY A 73 -8.35 6.84 -5.15
CA GLY A 73 -8.07 8.22 -5.52
C GLY A 73 -6.71 8.37 -6.20
N VAL A 74 -5.70 7.56 -5.85
CA VAL A 74 -4.36 7.62 -6.46
C VAL A 74 -4.43 7.34 -7.97
N GLN A 75 -5.23 6.38 -8.40
CA GLN A 75 -5.37 5.99 -9.80
C GLN A 75 -6.05 7.11 -10.62
N LEU A 76 -6.94 7.90 -10.01
CA LEU A 76 -7.45 9.13 -10.63
C LEU A 76 -6.35 10.18 -10.84
N PHE A 77 -5.41 10.33 -9.91
CA PHE A 77 -4.24 11.21 -10.13
C PHE A 77 -3.38 10.72 -11.28
N ILE A 78 -3.14 9.41 -11.38
CA ILE A 78 -2.36 8.79 -12.45
C ILE A 78 -3.03 9.06 -13.80
N PHE A 79 -4.33 8.78 -13.91
CA PHE A 79 -5.13 9.02 -15.11
C PHE A 79 -5.13 10.50 -15.51
N ILE A 80 -5.44 11.41 -14.58
CA ILE A 80 -5.51 12.86 -14.88
C ILE A 80 -4.13 13.43 -15.21
N SER A 81 -3.06 12.91 -14.59
CA SER A 81 -1.69 13.28 -14.94
C SER A 81 -1.40 12.94 -16.40
N ALA A 82 -1.65 11.70 -16.82
CA ALA A 82 -1.46 11.27 -18.20
C ALA A 82 -2.33 12.06 -19.20
N TYR A 83 -3.60 12.29 -18.86
CA TYR A 83 -4.52 13.08 -19.68
C TYR A 83 -3.99 14.51 -19.88
N GLY A 84 -3.65 15.20 -18.79
CA GLY A 84 -3.15 16.58 -18.83
C GLY A 84 -1.82 16.70 -19.57
N LEU A 85 -0.91 15.74 -19.37
CA LEU A 85 0.35 15.65 -20.13
C LEU A 85 0.08 15.50 -21.62
N THR A 86 -0.84 14.62 -22.01
CA THR A 86 -1.20 14.37 -23.41
C THR A 86 -1.74 15.61 -24.09
N ILE A 87 -2.61 16.37 -23.42
CA ILE A 87 -3.10 17.66 -23.93
C ILE A 87 -1.97 18.68 -24.10
N SER A 88 -1.13 18.84 -23.07
CA SER A 88 0.00 19.78 -23.12
C SER A 88 1.01 19.42 -24.21
N PHE A 89 1.35 18.14 -24.31
CA PHE A 89 2.37 17.63 -25.23
C PHE A 89 1.86 17.59 -26.69
N SER A 90 0.55 17.42 -26.90
CA SER A 90 -0.04 17.55 -28.24
C SER A 90 0.01 18.98 -28.76
N ARG A 91 -0.13 19.98 -27.88
CA ARG A 91 -0.07 21.41 -28.23
C ARG A 91 1.35 21.89 -28.44
N ASN A 92 2.26 21.49 -27.55
CA ASN A 92 3.66 21.89 -27.58
C ASN A 92 4.56 20.64 -27.47
N PRO A 93 4.76 19.91 -28.58
CA PRO A 93 5.69 18.78 -28.60
C PRO A 93 7.10 19.27 -28.29
N CYS A 94 7.82 18.55 -27.43
CA CYS A 94 9.20 18.85 -27.11
C CYS A 94 10.06 17.58 -27.11
N SER A 95 11.38 17.74 -27.04
CA SER A 95 12.29 16.62 -26.89
C SER A 95 12.09 15.92 -25.54
N TRP A 96 12.43 14.64 -25.45
CA TRP A 96 12.31 13.86 -24.21
C TRP A 96 13.04 14.54 -23.05
N GLY A 97 14.27 15.02 -23.27
CA GLY A 97 15.06 15.69 -22.24
C GLY A 97 14.39 16.98 -21.75
N ARG A 98 13.85 17.80 -22.66
CA ARG A 98 13.13 19.01 -22.26
C ARG A 98 11.85 18.67 -21.49
N PHE A 99 11.10 17.68 -21.96
CA PHE A 99 9.92 17.16 -21.28
C PHE A 99 10.24 16.76 -19.84
N MET A 100 11.30 15.97 -19.63
CA MET A 100 11.70 15.52 -18.29
C MET A 100 12.14 16.67 -17.40
N LEU A 101 12.92 17.63 -17.91
CA LEU A 101 13.26 18.84 -17.16
C LEU A 101 12.01 19.62 -16.72
N ASP A 102 11.02 19.77 -17.61
CA ASP A 102 9.75 20.41 -17.30
C ASP A 102 8.90 19.61 -16.28
N ARG A 103 9.18 18.31 -16.07
CA ARG A 103 8.55 17.49 -15.01
C ARG A 103 9.30 17.62 -13.70
N LEU A 104 10.63 17.56 -13.75
CA LEU A 104 11.51 17.67 -12.58
C LEU A 104 11.38 19.05 -11.90
N THR A 105 11.16 20.13 -12.66
CA THR A 105 10.82 21.47 -12.13
C THR A 105 9.54 21.53 -11.30
N LYS A 106 8.71 20.48 -11.34
CA LYS A 106 7.48 20.38 -10.53
C LYS A 106 7.61 19.36 -9.42
N LEU A 107 8.23 18.21 -9.71
CA LEU A 107 8.42 17.13 -8.74
C LEU A 107 9.42 17.49 -7.64
N TYR A 108 10.60 18.03 -7.99
CA TYR A 108 11.63 18.36 -6.99
C TYR A 108 11.17 19.45 -6.01
N PRO A 109 10.64 20.60 -6.46
CA PRO A 109 10.10 21.60 -5.53
C PRO A 109 9.04 21.03 -4.59
N LEU A 110 8.14 20.20 -5.10
CA LEU A 110 7.09 19.57 -4.28
C LEU A 110 7.69 18.65 -3.21
N LEU A 111 8.59 17.75 -3.61
CA LEU A 111 9.25 16.82 -2.70
C LEU A 111 10.12 17.55 -1.67
N LEU A 112 10.86 18.58 -2.08
CA LEU A 112 11.67 19.39 -1.17
C LEU A 112 10.81 20.16 -0.17
N THR A 113 9.68 20.75 -0.61
CA THR A 113 8.70 21.34 0.32
C THR A 113 8.22 20.30 1.31
N ALA A 114 7.88 19.10 0.85
CA ALA A 114 7.40 18.03 1.72
C ALA A 114 8.48 17.53 2.70
N VAL A 115 9.76 17.47 2.29
CA VAL A 115 10.91 17.16 3.16
C VAL A 115 11.11 18.24 4.22
N ILE A 116 10.98 19.52 3.87
CA ILE A 116 11.05 20.62 4.84
C ILE A 116 9.91 20.49 5.86
N VAL A 117 8.68 20.27 5.40
CA VAL A 117 7.53 20.07 6.29
C VAL A 117 7.72 18.84 7.17
N PHE A 118 8.23 17.73 6.61
CA PHE A 118 8.55 16.52 7.36
C PHE A 118 9.57 16.77 8.47
N PHE A 119 10.66 17.48 8.15
CA PHE A 119 11.69 17.84 9.13
C PHE A 119 11.11 18.63 10.31
N PHE A 120 10.28 19.64 10.03
CA PHE A 120 9.60 20.39 11.09
C PHE A 120 8.54 19.58 11.84
N ALA A 121 7.83 18.68 11.15
CA ALA A 121 6.87 17.79 11.78
C ALA A 121 7.55 16.85 12.79
N ILE A 122 8.72 16.30 12.46
CA ILE A 122 9.50 15.46 13.39
C ILE A 122 9.98 16.26 14.61
N ILE A 123 10.43 17.51 14.42
CA ILE A 123 10.80 18.37 15.56
C ILE A 123 9.59 18.66 16.45
N LEU A 124 8.44 18.98 15.83
CA LEU A 124 7.24 19.38 16.56
C LEU A 124 6.54 18.21 17.27
N LEU A 125 6.42 17.07 16.60
CA LEU A 125 5.63 15.93 17.06
C LEU A 125 6.49 14.91 17.83
N ASP A 126 7.72 14.65 17.38
CA ASP A 126 8.59 13.63 17.98
C ASP A 126 9.70 14.24 18.88
N GLN A 127 9.85 15.57 18.90
CA GLN A 127 10.85 16.30 19.69
C GLN A 127 12.30 15.84 19.45
N ARG A 128 12.60 15.43 18.21
CA ARG A 128 13.93 14.92 17.82
C ARG A 128 14.37 15.47 16.47
N LEU A 129 15.63 15.21 16.13
CA LEU A 129 16.16 15.43 14.79
C LEU A 129 16.07 14.14 13.94
N LEU A 130 16.24 14.31 12.63
CA LEU A 130 16.30 13.19 11.68
C LEU A 130 17.55 12.33 11.92
N SER A 131 17.33 11.02 11.98
CA SER A 131 18.35 9.98 12.06
C SER A 131 19.08 9.77 10.72
N LEU A 132 20.22 9.07 10.76
CA LEU A 132 20.96 8.69 9.54
C LEU A 132 20.12 7.82 8.59
N TYR A 133 19.28 6.95 9.15
CA TYR A 133 18.33 6.17 8.37
C TYR A 133 17.38 7.08 7.60
N GLU A 134 16.77 8.08 8.26
CA GLU A 134 15.82 8.97 7.61
C GLU A 134 16.47 9.83 6.51
N TRP A 135 17.69 10.33 6.76
CA TRP A 135 18.47 11.03 5.72
C TRP A 135 18.78 10.15 4.51
N ARG A 136 19.13 8.88 4.74
CA ARG A 136 19.37 7.91 3.67
C ARG A 136 18.09 7.68 2.84
N GLU A 137 16.96 7.45 3.50
CA GLU A 137 15.67 7.23 2.83
C GLU A 137 15.18 8.48 2.08
N ILE A 138 15.44 9.69 2.60
CA ILE A 138 15.23 10.95 1.86
C ILE A 138 16.10 10.98 0.61
N GLY A 139 17.37 10.58 0.72
CA GLY A 139 18.29 10.45 -0.42
C GLY A 139 17.73 9.55 -1.52
N TYR A 140 17.22 8.37 -1.18
CA TYR A 140 16.58 7.46 -2.15
C TYR A 140 15.35 8.06 -2.83
N LYS A 141 14.56 8.86 -2.09
CA LYS A 141 13.38 9.55 -2.63
C LYS A 141 13.74 10.73 -3.53
N LEU A 142 14.80 11.48 -3.21
CA LEU A 142 15.35 12.54 -4.08
C LEU A 142 15.90 11.99 -5.40
N LEU A 143 16.34 10.74 -5.39
CA LEU A 143 16.77 10.00 -6.57
C LEU A 143 15.60 9.27 -7.28
N PHE A 144 14.39 9.24 -6.68
CA PHE A 144 13.21 8.51 -7.15
C PHE A 144 13.44 6.99 -7.34
N ILE A 145 14.35 6.39 -6.57
CA ILE A 145 14.70 4.96 -6.66
C ILE A 145 14.16 4.13 -5.49
N HIS A 146 13.55 4.76 -4.48
CA HIS A 146 13.11 4.10 -3.25
C HIS A 146 12.09 2.97 -3.47
N THR A 147 11.23 3.04 -4.50
CA THR A 147 10.30 1.96 -4.84
C THR A 147 10.98 0.75 -5.48
N LEU A 148 12.26 0.89 -5.86
CA LEU A 148 13.08 -0.20 -6.40
C LEU A 148 13.94 -0.83 -5.30
N ILE A 149 14.11 -0.16 -4.16
CA ILE A 149 14.94 -0.64 -3.06
C ILE A 149 14.04 -1.39 -2.06
N PRO A 150 14.39 -2.64 -1.70
CA PRO A 150 13.69 -3.39 -0.68
C PRO A 150 13.39 -2.56 0.58
N GLU A 151 12.14 -2.57 1.03
CA GLU A 151 11.67 -1.94 2.29
C GLU A 151 11.68 -0.40 2.29
N SER A 152 12.30 0.23 1.30
CA SER A 152 12.33 1.70 1.15
C SER A 152 11.09 2.29 0.47
N GLY A 153 10.24 1.47 -0.16
CA GLY A 153 9.08 1.92 -0.93
C GLY A 153 8.08 2.74 -0.11
N LEU A 154 7.73 2.25 1.08
CA LEU A 154 6.78 2.89 2.01
C LEU A 154 7.47 3.58 3.21
N SER A 155 8.81 3.62 3.22
CA SER A 155 9.58 4.17 4.34
C SER A 155 9.33 5.67 4.52
N LEU A 156 9.43 6.16 5.77
CA LEU A 156 9.14 7.54 6.22
C LEU A 156 7.68 7.96 6.13
N ASN A 157 7.07 7.76 4.96
CA ASN A 157 5.72 8.19 4.65
C ASN A 157 5.19 7.28 3.55
N GLY A 158 4.20 6.46 3.87
CA GLY A 158 3.57 5.50 2.94
C GLY A 158 3.28 6.15 1.58
N PRO A 159 2.41 7.18 1.50
CA PRO A 159 2.10 7.92 0.27
C PRO A 159 3.28 8.37 -0.60
N TRP A 160 4.51 8.51 -0.07
CA TRP A 160 5.67 8.91 -0.86
C TRP A 160 6.16 7.86 -1.86
N TRP A 161 5.66 6.62 -1.80
CA TRP A 161 5.87 5.63 -2.87
C TRP A 161 5.50 6.21 -4.26
N PHE A 162 4.45 7.05 -4.31
CA PHE A 162 3.94 7.68 -5.52
C PHE A 162 4.99 8.50 -6.28
N PHE A 163 5.98 9.11 -5.59
CA PHE A 163 7.03 9.89 -6.25
C PHE A 163 7.92 9.02 -7.15
N GLY A 164 8.24 7.80 -6.72
CA GLY A 164 9.00 6.84 -7.52
C GLY A 164 8.18 6.38 -8.72
N LEU A 165 6.94 5.98 -8.47
CA LEU A 165 5.96 5.59 -9.49
C LEU A 165 5.81 6.66 -10.59
N ILE A 166 5.46 7.90 -10.22
CA ILE A 166 5.11 8.94 -11.19
C ILE A 166 6.33 9.37 -12.01
N PHE A 167 7.52 9.35 -11.41
CA PHE A 167 8.76 9.59 -12.13
C PHE A 167 8.98 8.52 -13.21
N GLN A 168 8.81 7.24 -12.89
CA GLN A 168 8.92 6.14 -13.86
C GLN A 168 7.89 6.28 -14.99
N LEU A 169 6.63 6.62 -14.68
CA LEU A 169 5.59 6.86 -15.69
C LEU A 169 5.93 8.04 -16.61
N TYR A 170 6.54 9.10 -16.08
CA TYR A 170 7.01 10.22 -16.90
C TYR A 170 8.13 9.83 -17.86
N LEU A 171 9.06 8.95 -17.45
CA LEU A 171 10.10 8.46 -18.36
C LEU A 171 9.49 7.72 -19.57
N LEU A 172 8.41 6.96 -19.33
CA LEU A 172 7.69 6.18 -20.35
C LEU A 172 6.74 7.01 -21.22
N PHE A 173 6.25 8.13 -20.71
CA PHE A 173 5.18 8.91 -21.33
C PHE A 173 5.43 9.27 -22.81
N PRO A 174 6.58 9.82 -23.24
CA PRO A 174 6.75 10.22 -24.64
C PRO A 174 6.69 9.05 -25.63
N LEU A 175 7.11 7.84 -25.21
CA LEU A 175 6.98 6.63 -26.02
C LEU A 175 5.52 6.18 -26.08
N LEU A 176 4.84 6.09 -24.93
CA LEU A 176 3.42 5.73 -24.85
C LEU A 176 2.55 6.66 -25.68
N PHE A 177 2.79 7.97 -25.56
CA PHE A 177 2.11 8.99 -26.37
C PHE A 177 2.28 8.74 -27.87
N LYS A 178 3.51 8.50 -28.34
CA LYS A 178 3.78 8.24 -29.76
C LYS A 178 3.09 6.97 -30.26
N LEU A 179 3.17 5.88 -29.48
CA LEU A 179 2.57 4.60 -29.84
C LEU A 179 1.04 4.68 -29.88
N ILE A 180 0.40 5.25 -28.85
CA ILE A 180 -1.05 5.39 -28.78
C ILE A 180 -1.54 6.42 -29.80
N LYS A 181 -0.80 7.50 -30.09
CA LYS A 181 -1.16 8.44 -31.16
C LYS A 181 -1.11 7.77 -32.54
N LYS A 182 -0.11 6.91 -32.80
CA LYS A 182 0.07 6.25 -34.10
C LYS A 182 -0.89 5.07 -34.32
N TYR A 183 -1.05 4.22 -33.31
CA TYR A 183 -1.79 2.95 -33.43
C TYR A 183 -3.08 2.90 -32.61
N SER A 184 -3.45 3.99 -31.91
CA SER A 184 -4.69 4.15 -31.16
C SER A 184 -4.95 2.96 -30.22
N TRP A 185 -6.11 2.32 -30.36
CA TRP A 185 -6.54 1.20 -29.51
C TRP A 185 -5.60 0.00 -29.56
N LYS A 186 -4.95 -0.29 -30.70
CA LYS A 186 -4.02 -1.43 -30.82
C LYS A 186 -2.81 -1.26 -29.89
N ALA A 187 -2.23 -0.06 -29.85
CA ALA A 187 -1.14 0.25 -28.92
C ALA A 187 -1.62 0.28 -27.46
N PHE A 188 -2.83 0.78 -27.20
CA PHE A 188 -3.40 0.75 -25.85
C PHE A 188 -3.54 -0.69 -25.33
N ILE A 189 -4.13 -1.60 -26.12
CA ILE A 189 -4.26 -3.01 -25.76
C ILE A 189 -2.89 -3.68 -25.59
N LEU A 190 -1.92 -3.40 -26.46
CA LEU A 190 -0.57 -3.94 -26.31
C LEU A 190 0.08 -3.53 -24.97
N VAL A 191 -0.08 -2.26 -24.57
CA VAL A 191 0.43 -1.77 -23.28
C VAL A 191 -0.25 -2.49 -22.11
N LEU A 192 -1.56 -2.73 -22.19
CA LEU A 192 -2.28 -3.52 -21.19
C LEU A 192 -1.74 -4.95 -21.09
N ILE A 193 -1.59 -5.64 -22.22
CA ILE A 193 -1.08 -7.02 -22.25
C ILE A 193 0.32 -7.09 -21.64
N LEU A 194 1.22 -6.17 -22.00
CA LEU A 194 2.58 -6.14 -21.46
C LEU A 194 2.60 -5.83 -19.96
N SER A 195 1.80 -4.86 -19.50
CA SER A 195 1.71 -4.50 -18.08
C SER A 195 1.13 -5.64 -17.25
N TYR A 196 -0.02 -6.21 -17.63
CA TYR A 196 -0.62 -7.33 -16.92
C TYR A 196 0.25 -8.58 -16.99
N GLY A 197 0.91 -8.84 -18.11
CA GLY A 197 1.89 -9.92 -18.21
C GLY A 197 3.00 -9.79 -17.17
N LEU A 198 3.58 -8.59 -17.00
CA LEU A 198 4.58 -8.33 -15.97
C LEU A 198 4.01 -8.47 -14.54
N ILE A 199 2.80 -7.97 -14.29
CA ILE A 199 2.12 -8.11 -13.00
C ILE A 199 1.91 -9.58 -12.66
N TYR A 200 1.41 -10.39 -13.59
CA TYR A 200 1.14 -11.81 -13.34
C TYR A 200 2.40 -12.66 -13.22
N ILE A 201 3.44 -12.37 -14.00
CA ILE A 201 4.76 -12.98 -13.81
C ILE A 201 5.26 -12.67 -12.40
N SER A 202 5.10 -11.43 -11.93
CA SER A 202 5.45 -11.06 -10.57
C SER A 202 4.61 -11.83 -9.54
N LEU A 203 3.29 -11.80 -9.63
CA LEU A 203 2.40 -12.39 -8.61
C LEU A 203 2.52 -13.92 -8.52
N PHE A 204 2.51 -14.62 -9.66
CA PHE A 204 2.34 -16.08 -9.68
C PHE A 204 3.62 -16.88 -9.96
N VAL A 205 4.63 -16.28 -10.59
CA VAL A 205 5.88 -16.99 -10.92
C VAL A 205 6.98 -16.69 -9.91
N TYR A 206 7.13 -15.42 -9.53
CA TYR A 206 8.28 -14.99 -8.73
C TYR A 206 7.98 -14.65 -7.27
N GLN A 207 6.70 -14.53 -6.87
CA GLN A 207 6.24 -14.05 -5.55
C GLN A 207 7.27 -13.08 -4.97
N PRO A 208 7.38 -11.84 -5.50
CA PRO A 208 8.47 -10.94 -5.16
C PRO A 208 8.63 -10.91 -3.65
N ASN A 209 9.88 -10.96 -3.21
CA ASN A 209 10.25 -10.59 -1.85
C ASN A 209 9.28 -9.53 -1.32
N ASN A 210 8.65 -9.75 -0.16
CA ASN A 210 7.64 -8.86 0.44
C ASN A 210 8.07 -7.38 0.57
N SER A 211 9.30 -7.04 0.17
CA SER A 211 9.96 -5.75 0.26
C SER A 211 9.93 -4.90 -1.01
N VAL A 212 9.65 -5.43 -2.21
CA VAL A 212 9.50 -4.63 -3.46
C VAL A 212 8.23 -5.04 -4.19
N THR A 213 7.20 -4.19 -4.15
CA THR A 213 5.92 -4.50 -4.79
C THR A 213 5.84 -3.91 -6.21
N PHE A 214 5.32 -4.70 -7.15
CA PHE A 214 5.05 -4.22 -8.52
C PHE A 214 4.00 -3.11 -8.54
N MET A 215 3.07 -3.14 -7.59
CA MET A 215 2.03 -2.13 -7.42
C MET A 215 2.60 -0.77 -7.02
N GLN A 216 3.80 -0.70 -6.42
CA GLN A 216 4.48 0.59 -6.15
C GLN A 216 5.22 1.18 -7.37
N ASN A 217 5.24 0.46 -8.49
CA ASN A 217 6.08 0.80 -9.65
C ASN A 217 5.26 0.95 -10.93
N ALA A 218 5.87 1.55 -11.96
CA ALA A 218 5.17 1.88 -13.21
C ALA A 218 4.41 0.71 -13.84
N PRO A 219 4.90 -0.55 -13.87
CA PRO A 219 4.14 -1.66 -14.44
C PRO A 219 2.78 -1.89 -13.77
N GLY A 220 2.68 -1.68 -12.45
CA GLY A 220 1.45 -1.86 -11.67
C GLY A 220 0.36 -0.84 -12.02
N HIS A 221 0.74 0.35 -12.50
CA HIS A 221 -0.21 1.41 -12.84
C HIS A 221 -0.07 2.02 -14.25
N LEU A 222 0.60 1.29 -15.13
CA LEU A 222 0.67 1.61 -16.56
C LEU A 222 -0.71 1.59 -17.23
N PRO A 223 -1.66 0.69 -16.86
CA PRO A 223 -2.99 0.64 -17.45
C PRO A 223 -3.77 1.95 -17.29
N GLU A 224 -3.83 2.50 -16.09
CA GLU A 224 -4.57 3.73 -15.75
C GLU A 224 -3.91 4.94 -16.40
N PHE A 225 -2.58 4.96 -16.42
CA PHE A 225 -1.82 6.00 -17.11
C PHE A 225 -2.08 5.96 -18.62
N ALA A 226 -2.03 4.77 -19.24
CA ALA A 226 -2.32 4.57 -20.65
C ALA A 226 -3.78 4.93 -20.99
N LEU A 227 -4.74 4.65 -20.08
CA LEU A 227 -6.13 5.03 -20.22
C LEU A 227 -6.27 6.56 -20.32
N GLY A 228 -5.53 7.31 -19.50
CA GLY A 228 -5.50 8.77 -19.55
C GLY A 228 -4.96 9.33 -20.88
N VAL A 229 -3.90 8.73 -21.41
CA VAL A 229 -3.37 9.07 -22.76
C VAL A 229 -4.42 8.75 -23.84
N PHE A 230 -5.03 7.57 -23.77
CA PHE A 230 -6.04 7.13 -24.72
C PHE A 230 -7.25 8.06 -24.72
N PHE A 231 -7.80 8.42 -23.55
CA PHE A 231 -8.93 9.33 -23.45
C PHE A 231 -8.62 10.73 -24.01
N ALA A 232 -7.42 11.25 -23.75
CA ALA A 232 -7.01 12.56 -24.26
C ALA A 232 -6.88 12.61 -25.79
N LEU A 233 -6.47 11.50 -26.44
CA LEU A 233 -6.30 11.41 -27.89
C LEU A 233 -7.58 10.99 -28.63
N ASN A 234 -8.57 10.42 -27.93
CA ASN A 234 -9.77 9.84 -28.51
C ASN A 234 -11.04 10.54 -28.02
N LYS A 235 -10.96 11.87 -27.84
CA LYS A 235 -12.13 12.71 -27.53
C LYS A 235 -13.22 12.52 -28.56
N ASP A 236 -14.47 12.66 -28.11
CA ASP A 236 -15.67 12.55 -28.93
C ASP A 236 -15.90 11.16 -29.55
N LYS A 237 -15.10 10.16 -29.18
CA LYS A 237 -15.41 8.76 -29.50
C LYS A 237 -16.50 8.22 -28.58
N LYS A 238 -17.39 7.42 -29.16
CA LYS A 238 -18.39 6.66 -28.42
C LYS A 238 -17.74 5.49 -27.69
N ILE A 239 -18.03 5.38 -26.40
CA ILE A 239 -17.78 4.22 -25.54
C ILE A 239 -19.04 3.34 -25.57
N ASN A 240 -18.83 2.07 -25.90
CA ASN A 240 -19.86 1.03 -25.80
C ASN A 240 -20.24 0.84 -24.32
N PRO A 241 -21.54 0.95 -23.94
CA PRO A 241 -22.00 0.70 -22.57
C PRO A 241 -21.58 -0.66 -21.99
N LEU A 242 -21.37 -1.67 -22.84
CA LEU A 242 -20.85 -2.98 -22.41
C LEU A 242 -19.52 -2.88 -21.67
N PHE A 243 -18.69 -1.87 -21.95
CA PHE A 243 -17.44 -1.65 -21.21
C PHE A 243 -17.66 -1.20 -19.76
N ILE A 244 -18.78 -0.52 -19.47
CA ILE A 244 -19.14 -0.16 -18.08
C ILE A 244 -19.51 -1.43 -17.32
N ILE A 245 -20.31 -2.30 -17.95
CA ILE A 245 -20.69 -3.59 -17.37
C ILE A 245 -19.45 -4.47 -17.17
N ALA A 246 -18.59 -4.59 -18.18
CA ALA A 246 -17.35 -5.37 -18.09
C ALA A 246 -16.41 -4.83 -16.99
N ALA A 247 -16.27 -3.51 -16.87
CA ALA A 247 -15.49 -2.90 -15.80
C ALA A 247 -16.10 -3.18 -14.42
N LEU A 248 -17.42 -3.11 -14.28
CA LEU A 248 -18.10 -3.45 -13.03
C LEU A 248 -17.87 -4.92 -12.64
N VAL A 249 -18.03 -5.84 -13.60
CA VAL A 249 -17.78 -7.28 -13.38
C VAL A 249 -16.34 -7.53 -12.99
N LEU A 250 -15.36 -6.94 -13.69
CA LEU A 250 -13.94 -7.08 -13.37
C LEU A 250 -13.60 -6.49 -12.00
N PHE A 251 -14.17 -5.34 -11.65
CA PHE A 251 -13.95 -4.71 -10.35
C PHE A 251 -14.49 -5.58 -9.22
N VAL A 252 -15.73 -6.06 -9.34
CA VAL A 252 -16.34 -6.95 -8.34
C VAL A 252 -15.52 -8.24 -8.25
N SER A 253 -15.24 -8.89 -9.39
CA SER A 253 -14.47 -10.13 -9.42
C SER A 253 -13.08 -9.98 -8.80
N GLY A 254 -12.40 -8.85 -9.04
CA GLY A 254 -11.08 -8.58 -8.48
C GLY A 254 -11.06 -8.32 -6.98
N ASN A 255 -12.21 -8.13 -6.33
CA ASN A 255 -12.31 -8.13 -4.88
C ASN A 255 -12.43 -9.56 -4.31
N PHE A 256 -13.01 -10.51 -5.06
CA PHE A 256 -13.20 -11.89 -4.61
C PHE A 256 -12.07 -12.84 -5.03
N PHE A 257 -11.42 -12.59 -6.16
CA PHE A 257 -10.45 -13.51 -6.76
C PHE A 257 -9.10 -12.83 -6.99
N GLU A 258 -8.03 -13.41 -6.42
CA GLU A 258 -6.66 -12.90 -6.55
C GLU A 258 -6.21 -12.75 -8.01
N VAL A 259 -6.59 -13.69 -8.88
CA VAL A 259 -6.27 -13.62 -10.31
C VAL A 259 -6.90 -12.38 -10.95
N CYS A 260 -8.05 -11.93 -10.47
CA CYS A 260 -8.73 -10.74 -11.00
C CYS A 260 -8.29 -9.44 -10.31
N PHE A 261 -7.57 -9.51 -9.18
CA PHE A 261 -7.18 -8.35 -8.38
C PHE A 261 -6.48 -7.23 -9.18
N PRO A 262 -5.47 -7.49 -10.04
CA PRO A 262 -4.82 -6.43 -10.80
C PRO A 262 -5.76 -5.61 -11.71
N PHE A 263 -6.90 -6.17 -12.11
CA PHE A 263 -7.85 -5.45 -12.97
C PHE A 263 -8.65 -4.40 -12.22
N THR A 264 -8.74 -4.46 -10.88
CA THR A 264 -9.56 -3.55 -10.07
C THR A 264 -9.16 -2.09 -10.28
N PHE A 265 -7.86 -1.81 -10.37
CA PHE A 265 -7.30 -0.46 -10.55
C PHE A 265 -7.79 0.19 -11.85
N LEU A 266 -7.63 -0.49 -12.99
CA LEU A 266 -8.08 0.03 -14.28
C LEU A 266 -9.60 0.11 -14.34
N SER A 267 -10.29 -0.94 -13.91
CA SER A 267 -11.75 -1.01 -13.97
C SER A 267 -12.40 0.06 -13.11
N LEU A 268 -11.93 0.26 -11.87
CA LEU A 268 -12.48 1.27 -10.99
C LEU A 268 -12.12 2.68 -11.47
N THR A 269 -10.92 2.91 -12.00
CA THR A 269 -10.57 4.19 -12.63
C THR A 269 -11.55 4.55 -13.74
N PHE A 270 -11.83 3.60 -14.64
CA PHE A 270 -12.80 3.80 -15.72
C PHE A 270 -14.22 4.05 -15.18
N LEU A 271 -14.67 3.28 -14.18
CA LEU A 271 -15.97 3.47 -13.53
C LEU A 271 -16.08 4.84 -12.84
N LEU A 272 -15.05 5.30 -12.13
CA LEU A 272 -15.01 6.60 -11.47
C LEU A 272 -15.06 7.76 -12.48
N ILE A 273 -14.42 7.61 -13.65
CA ILE A 273 -14.55 8.59 -14.73
C ILE A 273 -15.96 8.60 -15.33
N CYS A 274 -16.58 7.43 -15.53
CA CYS A 274 -17.97 7.34 -15.97
C CYS A 274 -18.93 7.98 -14.95
N LEU A 275 -18.71 7.68 -13.65
CA LEU A 275 -19.46 8.25 -12.55
C LEU A 275 -19.28 9.77 -12.48
N PHE A 276 -18.06 10.27 -12.69
CA PHE A 276 -17.81 11.72 -12.76
C PHE A 276 -18.61 12.37 -13.88
N TYR A 277 -18.65 11.79 -15.09
CA TYR A 277 -19.46 12.33 -16.18
C TYR A 277 -20.95 12.38 -15.86
N PHE A 278 -21.45 11.40 -15.11
CA PHE A 278 -22.83 11.34 -14.63
C PHE A 278 -23.10 12.39 -13.54
N LEU A 279 -22.21 12.53 -12.56
CA LEU A 279 -22.35 13.44 -11.42
C LEU A 279 -22.06 14.91 -11.76
N TYR A 280 -21.31 15.19 -12.82
CA TYR A 280 -20.84 16.53 -13.17
C TYR A 280 -21.94 17.61 -13.18
N PRO A 281 -23.11 17.43 -13.83
CA PRO A 281 -24.16 18.45 -13.84
C PRO A 281 -24.74 18.74 -12.44
N TYR A 282 -24.73 17.74 -11.55
CA TYR A 282 -25.22 17.86 -10.18
C TYR A 282 -24.20 18.57 -9.29
N LEU A 283 -22.91 18.25 -9.45
CA LEU A 283 -21.82 18.94 -8.75
C LEU A 283 -21.84 20.45 -9.03
N GLN A 284 -22.15 20.85 -10.28
CA GLN A 284 -22.23 22.27 -10.66
C GLN A 284 -23.40 23.03 -10.03
N ARG A 285 -24.46 22.35 -9.55
CA ARG A 285 -25.60 23.01 -8.91
C ARG A 285 -25.23 23.63 -7.57
N SER A 286 -24.39 22.95 -6.79
CA SER A 286 -23.89 23.48 -5.52
C SER A 286 -22.62 24.28 -5.75
N LYS A 287 -22.76 25.62 -5.81
CA LYS A 287 -21.60 26.52 -5.96
C LYS A 287 -20.55 26.26 -4.88
N LEU A 288 -20.95 26.08 -3.62
CA LEU A 288 -20.03 25.81 -2.53
C LEU A 288 -19.23 24.54 -2.79
N CYS A 289 -19.90 23.40 -2.97
CA CYS A 289 -19.22 22.11 -3.19
C CYS A 289 -18.30 22.13 -4.43
N TYR A 290 -18.78 22.69 -5.55
CA TYR A 290 -18.02 22.78 -6.79
C TYR A 290 -16.71 23.57 -6.61
N HIS A 291 -16.79 24.76 -6.01
CA HIS A 291 -15.61 25.59 -5.80
C HIS A 291 -14.68 25.01 -4.73
N SER A 292 -15.22 24.40 -3.66
CA SER A 292 -14.43 23.70 -2.64
C SER A 292 -13.60 22.56 -3.23
N PHE A 293 -14.21 21.68 -4.03
CA PHE A 293 -13.45 20.59 -4.65
C PHE A 293 -12.46 21.09 -5.70
N ILE A 294 -12.78 22.13 -6.48
CA ILE A 294 -11.78 22.74 -7.37
C ILE A 294 -10.58 23.27 -6.57
N TYR A 295 -10.85 23.94 -5.45
CA TYR A 295 -9.81 24.45 -4.57
C TYR A 295 -8.93 23.33 -4.01
N PHE A 296 -9.54 22.27 -3.47
CA PHE A 296 -8.80 21.09 -3.04
C PHE A 296 -7.98 20.47 -4.18
N GLY A 297 -8.53 20.46 -5.39
CA GLY A 297 -7.84 20.03 -6.61
C GLY A 297 -6.60 20.87 -6.94
N GLU A 298 -6.64 22.18 -6.72
CA GLU A 298 -5.51 23.09 -6.95
C GLU A 298 -4.35 22.80 -5.99
N ILE A 299 -4.65 22.64 -4.70
CA ILE A 299 -3.65 22.38 -3.65
C ILE A 299 -3.36 20.88 -3.43
N SER A 300 -4.01 20.01 -4.20
CA SER A 300 -4.04 18.56 -4.02
C SER A 300 -2.67 17.90 -3.89
N MET A 301 -1.69 18.35 -4.67
CA MET A 301 -0.33 17.80 -4.62
C MET A 301 0.37 18.09 -3.29
N LEU A 302 0.13 19.26 -2.69
CA LEU A 302 0.68 19.61 -1.38
C LEU A 302 0.00 18.81 -0.28
N LEU A 303 -1.34 18.74 -0.30
CA LEU A 303 -2.13 17.89 0.60
C LEU A 303 -1.60 16.45 0.59
N PHE A 304 -1.43 15.88 -0.61
CA PHE A 304 -0.91 14.53 -0.80
C PHE A 304 0.48 14.37 -0.19
N ALA A 305 1.38 15.34 -0.42
CA ALA A 305 2.77 15.20 0.00
C ALA A 305 2.97 15.30 1.52
N VAL A 306 2.11 16.00 2.26
CA VAL A 306 2.33 16.31 3.69
C VAL A 306 1.41 15.60 4.67
N HIS A 307 0.24 15.13 4.23
CA HIS A 307 -0.82 14.72 5.16
C HIS A 307 -0.43 13.63 6.17
N ALA A 308 0.33 12.62 5.72
CA ALA A 308 0.63 11.46 6.53
C ALA A 308 1.38 11.79 7.84
N PHE A 309 2.19 12.85 7.85
CA PHE A 309 2.98 13.26 9.00
C PHE A 309 2.13 13.66 10.20
N PHE A 310 0.95 14.22 9.93
CA PHE A 310 0.11 14.81 10.96
C PHE A 310 -0.99 13.88 11.45
N ARG A 311 -1.07 12.64 10.94
CA ARG A 311 -2.08 11.66 11.38
C ARG A 311 -1.93 11.18 12.83
N PRO A 312 -0.72 10.87 13.35
CA PRO A 312 -0.58 10.17 14.63
C PRO A 312 -1.31 10.85 15.81
N PRO A 313 -1.26 12.18 15.99
CA PRO A 313 -1.99 12.86 17.06
C PRO A 313 -3.52 12.65 17.00
N PHE A 314 -4.10 12.60 15.79
CA PHE A 314 -5.55 12.42 15.62
C PHE A 314 -5.98 10.96 15.76
N ILE A 315 -5.11 10.02 15.39
CA ILE A 315 -5.30 8.59 15.69
C ILE A 315 -5.31 8.39 17.20
N TYR A 316 -4.33 8.98 17.91
CA TYR A 316 -4.29 8.94 19.38
C TYR A 316 -5.56 9.55 20.01
N LEU A 317 -6.00 10.72 19.52
CA LEU A 317 -7.22 11.36 19.97
C LEU A 317 -8.47 10.49 19.76
N ASN A 318 -8.59 9.85 18.58
CA ASN A 318 -9.67 8.93 18.31
C ASN A 318 -9.68 7.75 19.30
N ASN A 319 -8.50 7.16 19.57
CA ASN A 319 -8.38 6.01 20.47
C ASN A 319 -8.85 6.32 21.90
N GLN A 320 -8.83 7.60 22.32
CA GLN A 320 -9.39 8.03 23.61
C GLN A 320 -10.93 8.09 23.60
N TRP A 321 -11.53 8.48 22.48
CA TRP A 321 -13.00 8.58 22.37
C TRP A 321 -13.66 7.25 22.03
N ASN A 322 -12.97 6.39 21.29
CA ASN A 322 -13.39 5.05 20.88
C ASN A 322 -14.87 4.98 20.44
N SER A 323 -15.28 5.92 19.58
CA SER A 323 -16.66 6.03 19.10
C SER A 323 -16.69 6.54 17.67
N PHE A 324 -17.75 6.17 16.93
CA PHE A 324 -18.00 6.60 15.56
C PHE A 324 -17.90 8.13 15.39
N TYR A 325 -18.61 8.88 16.24
CA TYR A 325 -18.62 10.34 16.18
C TYR A 325 -17.25 10.93 16.53
N GLY A 326 -16.51 10.28 17.44
CA GLY A 326 -15.12 10.61 17.73
C GLY A 326 -14.23 10.45 16.50
N ALA A 327 -14.36 9.35 15.76
CA ALA A 327 -13.61 9.08 14.53
C ALA A 327 -13.89 10.13 13.45
N LEU A 328 -15.17 10.48 13.22
CA LEU A 328 -15.54 11.52 12.28
C LEU A 328 -15.00 12.89 12.66
N PHE A 329 -15.08 13.25 13.95
CA PHE A 329 -14.59 14.54 14.43
C PHE A 329 -13.05 14.61 14.36
N ALA A 330 -12.35 13.54 14.73
CA ALA A 330 -10.90 13.44 14.57
C ALA A 330 -10.48 13.53 13.09
N ALA A 331 -11.21 12.89 12.18
CA ALA A 331 -10.98 13.00 10.74
C ALA A 331 -11.15 14.44 10.23
N LEU A 332 -12.17 15.14 10.71
CA LEU A 332 -12.42 16.53 10.34
C LEU A 332 -11.30 17.46 10.85
N LEU A 333 -10.86 17.29 12.10
CA LEU A 333 -9.73 18.03 12.65
C LEU A 333 -8.43 17.73 11.88
N PHE A 334 -8.18 16.47 11.56
CA PHE A 334 -7.05 16.05 10.75
C PHE A 334 -7.06 16.75 9.38
N LEU A 335 -8.19 16.75 8.68
CA LEU A 335 -8.33 17.45 7.39
C LEU A 335 -8.05 18.95 7.53
N LEU A 336 -8.60 19.61 8.55
CA LEU A 336 -8.38 21.04 8.78
C LEU A 336 -6.90 21.36 9.01
N VAL A 337 -6.19 20.56 9.82
CA VAL A 337 -4.76 20.76 10.07
C VAL A 337 -3.94 20.51 8.81
N VAL A 338 -4.20 19.43 8.07
CA VAL A 338 -3.49 19.14 6.82
C VAL A 338 -3.72 20.24 5.77
N ILE A 339 -4.94 20.77 5.68
CA ILE A 339 -5.24 21.92 4.82
C ILE A 339 -4.43 23.13 5.29
N GLY A 340 -4.48 23.48 6.58
CA GLY A 340 -3.73 24.61 7.13
C GLY A 340 -2.22 24.52 6.86
N VAL A 341 -1.60 23.38 7.14
CA VAL A 341 -0.18 23.14 6.86
C VAL A 341 0.13 23.25 5.36
N SER A 342 -0.74 22.71 4.50
CA SER A 342 -0.55 22.80 3.04
C SER A 342 -0.62 24.25 2.54
N LEU A 343 -1.43 25.10 3.16
CA LEU A 343 -1.49 26.53 2.83
C LEU A 343 -0.25 27.28 3.30
N ILE A 344 0.28 26.94 4.48
CA ILE A 344 1.55 27.49 4.99
C ILE A 344 2.73 27.03 4.11
N ALA A 345 2.70 25.80 3.61
CA ALA A 345 3.73 25.25 2.74
C ALA A 345 3.66 25.79 1.29
N LYS A 346 2.50 26.29 0.84
CA LYS A 346 2.27 26.76 -0.53
C LYS A 346 3.24 27.88 -0.98
N PRO A 347 3.52 28.93 -0.19
CA PRO A 347 4.53 29.94 -0.52
C PRO A 347 5.93 29.35 -0.73
N ILE A 348 6.35 28.41 0.14
CA ILE A 348 7.65 27.72 0.03
C ILE A 348 7.70 26.95 -1.29
N TYR A 349 6.64 26.21 -1.62
CA TYR A 349 6.53 25.48 -2.88
C TYR A 349 6.62 26.40 -4.09
N ILE A 350 5.87 27.52 -4.10
CA ILE A 350 5.89 28.49 -5.20
C ILE A 350 7.29 29.08 -5.39
N TYR A 351 7.95 29.43 -4.28
CA TYR A 351 9.32 29.94 -4.30
C TYR A 351 10.30 28.91 -4.90
N LEU A 352 10.24 27.65 -4.43
CA LEU A 352 11.10 26.58 -4.96
C LEU A 352 10.82 26.31 -6.44
N VAL A 353 9.56 26.36 -6.91
CA VAL A 353 9.23 26.24 -8.33
C VAL A 353 9.86 27.36 -9.14
N ALA A 354 9.74 28.62 -8.70
CA ALA A 354 10.34 29.76 -9.38
C ALA A 354 11.88 29.66 -9.42
N LEU A 355 12.49 29.24 -8.32
CA LEU A 355 13.93 29.01 -8.21
C LEU A 355 14.41 27.96 -9.22
N PHE A 356 13.76 26.78 -9.26
CA PHE A 356 14.12 25.71 -10.19
C PHE A 356 13.92 26.12 -11.65
N GLN A 357 12.86 26.86 -11.97
CA GLN A 357 12.63 27.38 -13.31
C GLN A 357 13.73 28.37 -13.72
N CYS A 358 14.15 29.27 -12.82
CA CYS A 358 15.25 30.21 -13.06
C CYS A 358 16.57 29.47 -13.32
N ILE A 359 16.91 28.48 -12.48
CA ILE A 359 18.11 27.64 -12.64
C ILE A 359 18.11 26.95 -14.00
N ILE A 360 16.98 26.32 -14.38
CA ILE A 360 16.90 25.58 -15.65
C ILE A 360 16.95 26.52 -16.85
N LEU A 361 16.35 27.70 -16.81
CA LEU A 361 16.47 28.71 -17.86
C LEU A 361 17.94 29.13 -18.04
N ARG A 362 18.65 29.39 -16.93
CA ARG A 362 20.07 29.75 -16.95
C ARG A 362 20.95 28.62 -17.48
N MET A 363 20.71 27.38 -17.05
CA MET A 363 21.40 26.20 -17.58
C MET A 363 21.14 26.02 -19.08
N CYS A 364 19.90 26.16 -19.53
CA CYS A 364 19.55 26.05 -20.95
C CYS A 364 20.26 27.13 -21.78
N HIS A 365 20.38 28.36 -21.26
CA HIS A 365 21.09 29.44 -21.94
C HIS A 365 22.59 29.15 -22.04
N LEU A 366 23.21 28.65 -20.95
CA LEU A 366 24.62 28.24 -20.92
C LEU A 366 24.89 27.09 -21.91
N ILE A 367 24.01 26.08 -21.92
CA ILE A 367 24.08 24.91 -22.80
C ILE A 367 23.97 25.30 -24.28
N LYS A 368 23.08 26.25 -24.62
CA LYS A 368 22.94 26.73 -26.01
C LYS A 368 24.20 27.43 -26.54
N ARG A 369 25.06 27.94 -25.67
CA ARG A 369 26.31 28.63 -26.03
C ARG A 369 27.44 27.65 -26.37
N ILE A 370 27.29 26.37 -26.05
CA ILE A 370 28.32 25.33 -26.22
C ILE A 370 27.90 24.39 -27.36
N SER A 371 28.54 24.49 -28.53
CA SER A 371 28.22 23.70 -29.75
C SER A 371 28.30 22.19 -29.52
N PHE A 372 29.21 21.74 -28.64
CA PHE A 372 29.40 20.35 -28.23
C PHE A 372 28.14 19.70 -27.62
N PHE A 373 27.25 20.49 -27.02
CA PHE A 373 26.09 19.98 -26.30
C PHE A 373 24.95 19.48 -27.20
N ARG A 374 24.85 19.95 -28.46
CA ARG A 374 23.89 19.39 -29.43
C ARG A 374 24.15 17.92 -29.72
N THR A 375 25.42 17.55 -29.79
CA THR A 375 25.89 16.17 -29.97
C THR A 375 25.56 15.34 -28.73
N ILE A 376 25.86 15.85 -27.52
CA ILE A 376 25.51 15.21 -26.24
C ILE A 376 24.00 14.97 -26.12
N CYS A 377 23.16 15.93 -26.49
CA CYS A 377 21.69 15.78 -26.44
C CYS A 377 21.15 14.69 -27.38
N LYS A 378 21.82 14.44 -28.51
CA LYS A 378 21.45 13.35 -29.42
C LYS A 378 21.84 12.00 -28.84
N TYR A 379 23.03 11.91 -28.23
CA TYR A 379 23.48 10.69 -27.54
C TYR A 379 22.72 10.43 -26.24
N SER A 380 22.32 11.48 -25.51
CA SER A 380 21.55 11.33 -24.27
C SER A 380 20.19 10.70 -24.51
N ASP A 381 19.51 11.03 -25.61
CA ASP A 381 18.23 10.41 -25.97
C ASP A 381 18.38 8.90 -26.25
N TYR A 382 19.52 8.47 -26.80
CA TYR A 382 19.84 7.04 -26.95
C TYR A 382 20.25 6.39 -25.62
N ILE A 383 21.13 7.04 -24.85
CA ILE A 383 21.59 6.56 -23.54
C ILE A 383 20.41 6.39 -22.59
N ILE A 384 19.45 7.30 -22.59
CA ILE A 384 18.25 7.25 -21.76
C ILE A 384 17.31 6.12 -22.21
N LYS A 385 17.12 5.91 -23.52
CA LYS A 385 16.34 4.76 -24.00
C LYS A 385 17.01 3.44 -23.61
N CYS A 386 18.32 3.35 -23.78
CA CYS A 386 19.10 2.21 -23.33
C CYS A 386 19.04 2.05 -21.81
N ALA A 387 19.12 3.14 -21.04
CA ALA A 387 19.00 3.13 -19.58
C ALA A 387 17.59 2.74 -19.14
N LEU A 388 16.54 3.14 -19.84
CA LEU A 388 15.17 2.69 -19.59
C LEU A 388 15.06 1.19 -19.86
N ILE A 389 15.54 0.73 -21.01
CA ILE A 389 15.57 -0.71 -21.32
C ILE A 389 16.39 -1.45 -20.27
N LEU A 390 17.56 -0.94 -19.89
CA LEU A 390 18.43 -1.53 -18.87
C LEU A 390 17.80 -1.47 -17.48
N VAL A 391 17.03 -0.45 -17.12
CA VAL A 391 16.28 -0.39 -15.85
C VAL A 391 15.12 -1.37 -15.89
N PHE A 392 14.39 -1.50 -17.00
CA PHE A 392 13.34 -2.51 -17.16
C PHE A 392 13.90 -3.93 -17.14
N VAL A 393 15.02 -4.15 -17.82
CA VAL A 393 15.75 -5.41 -17.84
C VAL A 393 16.38 -5.66 -16.49
N TRP A 394 16.93 -4.66 -15.81
CA TRP A 394 17.52 -4.78 -14.47
C TRP A 394 16.44 -5.00 -13.42
N LEU A 395 15.27 -4.36 -13.52
CA LEU A 395 14.12 -4.65 -12.68
C LEU A 395 13.64 -6.07 -12.91
N GLY A 396 13.56 -6.51 -14.17
CA GLY A 396 13.36 -7.91 -14.51
C GLY A 396 14.41 -8.80 -13.83
N LEU A 397 15.69 -8.65 -14.18
CA LEU A 397 16.84 -9.41 -13.69
C LEU A 397 16.99 -9.41 -12.17
N ARG A 398 16.74 -8.29 -11.49
CA ARG A 398 16.83 -8.17 -10.03
C ARG A 398 15.73 -8.96 -9.33
N MET A 399 14.57 -9.16 -9.97
CA MET A 399 13.57 -10.10 -9.49
C MET A 399 14.01 -11.56 -9.64
N PHE A 400 14.83 -11.90 -10.65
CA PHE A 400 15.40 -13.25 -10.79
C PHE A 400 16.60 -13.49 -9.85
N LEU A 401 17.28 -12.43 -9.40
CA LEU A 401 18.51 -12.52 -8.60
C LEU A 401 18.26 -12.61 -7.07
N HIS A 402 17.05 -12.33 -6.61
CA HIS A 402 16.68 -12.48 -5.20
C HIS A 402 15.40 -13.28 -5.03
N ASN A 403 15.51 -14.60 -5.20
CA ASN A 403 14.71 -15.51 -4.38
C ASN A 403 15.28 -15.47 -2.97
N PRO A 404 14.51 -15.20 -1.90
CA PRO A 404 14.54 -16.17 -0.84
C PRO A 404 13.90 -17.41 -1.42
N LEU A 405 14.63 -18.52 -1.42
CA LEU A 405 13.95 -19.81 -1.42
C LEU A 405 13.05 -19.78 -0.17
N LYS A 406 11.78 -19.44 -0.38
CA LYS A 406 10.76 -19.41 0.67
C LYS A 406 10.39 -20.87 0.88
N GLU A 407 11.03 -21.50 1.85
CA GLU A 407 10.61 -22.82 2.29
C GLU A 407 9.39 -22.60 3.19
N MET A 408 8.23 -23.04 2.68
CA MET A 408 7.00 -23.06 3.45
C MET A 408 6.91 -24.43 4.12
N VAL A 409 6.96 -24.46 5.45
CA VAL A 409 6.69 -25.65 6.23
C VAL A 409 5.32 -25.44 6.87
N ASN A 410 4.32 -26.15 6.35
CA ASN A 410 2.99 -26.19 6.95
C ASN A 410 2.88 -27.41 7.86
N VAL A 411 2.57 -27.18 9.12
CA VAL A 411 2.26 -28.25 10.08
C VAL A 411 0.83 -28.03 10.55
N THR A 412 -0.02 -29.04 10.39
CA THR A 412 -1.40 -29.03 10.88
C THR A 412 -1.56 -30.16 11.88
N TYR A 413 -2.11 -29.84 13.05
CA TYR A 413 -2.49 -30.82 14.06
C TYR A 413 -4.01 -30.84 14.15
N ASP A 414 -4.58 -31.95 13.69
CA ASP A 414 -5.98 -32.28 13.85
C ASP A 414 -6.11 -33.16 15.11
N MET A 415 -6.78 -32.61 16.13
CA MET A 415 -6.85 -33.21 17.46
C MET A 415 -8.07 -34.13 17.62
N ASP A 416 -8.93 -34.24 16.61
CA ASP A 416 -10.15 -35.08 16.63
C ASP A 416 -9.86 -36.59 16.45
N HIS A 417 -8.67 -36.93 15.94
CA HIS A 417 -8.35 -38.31 15.54
C HIS A 417 -7.11 -38.91 16.20
N THR A 418 -6.12 -38.11 16.62
CA THR A 418 -4.90 -38.61 17.27
C THR A 418 -4.23 -37.57 18.14
N ILE A 419 -4.17 -37.80 19.47
CA ILE A 419 -3.36 -36.97 20.38
C ILE A 419 -1.87 -37.21 20.11
N ASN A 420 -1.22 -36.23 19.49
CA ASN A 420 0.22 -36.28 19.20
C ASN A 420 1.03 -36.42 20.52
N ASN A 421 2.11 -37.22 20.49
CA ASN A 421 2.96 -37.52 21.64
C ASN A 421 3.50 -36.26 22.35
N VAL A 422 3.64 -35.16 21.60
CA VAL A 422 4.01 -33.83 22.11
C VAL A 422 3.01 -33.31 23.17
N TYR A 423 1.72 -33.59 22.99
CA TYR A 423 0.65 -33.07 23.84
C TYR A 423 0.31 -33.99 25.00
N LYS A 424 0.62 -35.28 24.92
CA LYS A 424 0.29 -36.29 25.96
C LYS A 424 0.61 -35.87 27.40
N PRO A 425 1.71 -35.16 27.71
CA PRO A 425 2.00 -34.70 29.07
C PRO A 425 1.07 -33.59 29.59
N TYR A 426 0.34 -32.93 28.70
CA TYR A 426 -0.48 -31.73 28.96
C TYR A 426 -2.00 -31.99 28.84
N VAL A 427 -2.42 -33.19 28.45
CA VAL A 427 -3.83 -33.59 28.31
C VAL A 427 -4.34 -34.17 29.63
N VAL A 428 -5.48 -33.67 30.11
CA VAL A 428 -6.10 -34.14 31.37
C VAL A 428 -7.40 -34.90 31.16
N ASN A 429 -8.14 -34.62 30.08
CA ASN A 429 -9.29 -35.43 29.67
C ASN A 429 -9.51 -35.31 28.16
N ASP A 430 -9.88 -36.43 27.53
CA ASP A 430 -10.35 -36.49 26.15
C ASP A 430 -11.89 -36.42 26.19
N GLU A 431 -12.45 -35.26 25.87
CA GLU A 431 -13.90 -35.10 25.74
C GLU A 431 -14.31 -35.25 24.28
N LYS A 432 -15.53 -35.70 24.00
CA LYS A 432 -16.06 -35.91 22.62
C LYS A 432 -16.02 -34.67 21.72
N GLU A 433 -15.69 -33.50 22.25
CA GLU A 433 -15.68 -32.21 21.55
C GLU A 433 -14.26 -31.61 21.38
N GLY A 434 -13.17 -32.27 21.82
CA GLY A 434 -11.79 -31.80 21.63
C GLY A 434 -10.86 -32.05 22.83
N VAL A 435 -9.61 -31.59 22.75
CA VAL A 435 -8.59 -31.85 23.78
C VAL A 435 -8.61 -30.77 24.87
N VAL A 436 -8.84 -31.20 26.12
CA VAL A 436 -8.77 -30.34 27.31
C VAL A 436 -7.34 -30.26 27.83
N LEU A 437 -6.71 -29.08 27.70
CA LEU A 437 -5.39 -28.82 28.27
C LEU A 437 -5.53 -28.21 29.68
N PHE A 438 -5.16 -28.99 30.69
CA PHE A 438 -5.07 -28.53 32.07
C PHE A 438 -3.67 -28.75 32.58
N ASN A 439 -3.03 -27.73 33.15
CA ASN A 439 -1.72 -27.91 33.75
C ASN A 439 -1.50 -26.90 34.89
N ASP A 440 -0.86 -27.38 35.95
CA ASP A 440 -0.38 -26.60 37.11
C ASP A 440 0.93 -25.84 36.79
N GLN A 441 1.27 -25.70 35.50
CA GLN A 441 2.44 -24.97 35.01
C GLN A 441 2.03 -23.86 34.05
N ASP A 442 2.77 -22.75 34.08
CA ASP A 442 2.49 -21.52 33.33
C ASP A 442 2.50 -21.67 31.79
N PHE A 443 3.01 -22.79 31.25
CA PHE A 443 3.27 -22.99 29.82
C PHE A 443 2.83 -24.37 29.28
N SER A 444 2.14 -24.39 28.14
CA SER A 444 1.92 -25.59 27.32
C SER A 444 2.64 -25.48 25.97
N VAL A 445 3.27 -26.55 25.51
CA VAL A 445 4.12 -26.52 24.30
C VAL A 445 3.31 -26.95 23.07
N LEU A 446 3.19 -26.06 22.08
CA LEU A 446 2.48 -26.30 20.82
C LEU A 446 3.36 -26.97 19.77
N ALA A 447 4.64 -26.62 19.70
CA ALA A 447 5.59 -27.19 18.75
C ALA A 447 6.97 -27.21 19.40
N PRO A 448 7.44 -28.36 19.93
CA PRO A 448 8.58 -28.38 20.83
C PRO A 448 9.92 -28.34 20.11
N TYR A 449 9.99 -28.70 18.82
CA TYR A 449 11.26 -28.81 18.09
C TYR A 449 11.12 -28.48 16.61
N ILE A 450 11.20 -27.19 16.26
CA ILE A 450 11.49 -26.79 14.87
C ILE A 450 12.96 -26.40 14.80
N THR A 451 13.76 -27.19 14.07
CA THR A 451 15.19 -26.90 13.87
C THR A 451 15.37 -25.92 12.70
N LEU A 452 15.96 -24.77 12.98
CA LEU A 452 16.23 -23.74 11.98
C LEU A 452 17.68 -23.83 11.49
N ASP A 453 17.86 -23.82 10.16
CA ASP A 453 19.16 -23.70 9.53
C ASP A 453 19.70 -22.27 9.71
N LYS A 454 21.02 -22.13 9.89
CA LYS A 454 21.72 -20.84 9.98
C LYS A 454 21.59 -19.98 8.72
N ARG A 455 21.14 -20.59 7.62
CA ARG A 455 20.92 -19.92 6.34
C ARG A 455 19.67 -19.05 6.32
N TYR A 456 18.81 -19.11 7.33
CA TYR A 456 17.58 -18.33 7.39
C TYR A 456 17.80 -16.93 7.97
N ARG A 457 17.24 -15.92 7.29
CA ARG A 457 17.34 -14.50 7.65
C ARG A 457 16.08 -13.94 8.26
N LYS A 458 14.91 -14.52 7.94
CA LYS A 458 13.63 -14.08 8.49
C LYS A 458 12.72 -15.28 8.69
N LEU A 459 12.02 -15.28 9.82
CA LEU A 459 11.07 -16.30 10.20
C LEU A 459 9.74 -15.63 10.52
N ILE A 460 8.70 -16.09 9.82
CA ILE A 460 7.32 -15.70 10.09
C ILE A 460 6.59 -16.96 10.53
N LEU A 461 6.03 -16.95 11.72
CA LEU A 461 5.22 -18.04 12.25
C LEU A 461 3.78 -17.55 12.37
N GLN A 462 2.88 -18.18 11.63
CA GLN A 462 1.45 -17.96 11.72
C GLN A 462 0.84 -19.13 12.48
N LEU A 463 0.11 -18.83 13.54
CA LEU A 463 -0.59 -19.78 14.38
C LEU A 463 -2.09 -19.47 14.25
N SER A 464 -2.89 -20.47 13.93
CA SER A 464 -4.35 -20.39 13.99
C SER A 464 -4.94 -21.61 14.67
N PHE A 465 -5.97 -21.44 15.48
CA PHE A 465 -6.63 -22.54 16.18
C PHE A 465 -8.00 -22.13 16.71
N ASP A 466 -8.83 -23.11 16.99
CA ASP A 466 -10.12 -22.94 17.65
C ASP A 466 -9.97 -23.15 19.16
N LEU A 467 -10.67 -22.32 19.94
CA LEU A 467 -10.60 -22.29 21.39
C LEU A 467 -12.00 -22.17 22.00
N LYS A 468 -12.25 -22.92 23.07
CA LYS A 468 -13.47 -22.83 23.88
C LYS A 468 -13.11 -22.74 25.37
N SER A 469 -13.54 -21.68 26.06
CA SER A 469 -13.41 -21.62 27.52
C SER A 469 -14.50 -22.41 28.22
N LEU A 470 -14.11 -23.17 29.23
CA LEU A 470 -15.02 -23.93 30.10
C LEU A 470 -15.38 -23.17 31.40
N ASP A 471 -14.67 -22.08 31.72
CA ASP A 471 -14.87 -21.30 32.93
C ASP A 471 -15.47 -19.90 32.63
N THR A 472 -16.30 -19.40 33.54
CA THR A 472 -16.88 -18.05 33.45
C THR A 472 -15.91 -16.98 33.95
N ASN A 473 -15.70 -15.90 33.19
CA ASN A 473 -14.87 -14.71 33.51
C ASN A 473 -13.36 -14.97 33.67
N GLN A 474 -12.64 -15.18 32.57
CA GLN A 474 -11.17 -15.28 32.59
C GLN A 474 -10.49 -14.39 31.56
N ALA A 475 -9.22 -14.06 31.84
CA ALA A 475 -8.37 -13.31 30.92
C ALA A 475 -8.05 -14.16 29.69
N LEU A 476 -7.89 -13.50 28.53
CA LEU A 476 -7.53 -14.13 27.27
C LEU A 476 -6.18 -14.89 27.41
N PRO A 477 -6.05 -16.09 26.82
CA PRO A 477 -4.75 -16.77 26.79
C PRO A 477 -3.73 -15.95 26.00
N VAL A 478 -2.45 -16.18 26.26
CA VAL A 478 -1.35 -15.49 25.58
C VAL A 478 -0.55 -16.52 24.79
N ALA A 479 -0.35 -16.28 23.51
CA ALA A 479 0.56 -17.08 22.70
C ALA A 479 1.98 -16.51 22.83
N VAL A 480 2.95 -17.39 23.02
CA VAL A 480 4.35 -17.01 23.22
C VAL A 480 5.23 -17.76 22.27
N LEU A 481 5.99 -17.01 21.47
CA LEU A 481 7.08 -17.57 20.70
C LEU A 481 8.38 -17.42 21.49
N SER A 482 9.03 -18.54 21.80
CA SER A 482 10.35 -18.53 22.40
C SER A 482 11.38 -19.25 21.54
N ILE A 483 12.58 -18.68 21.51
CA ILE A 483 13.76 -19.31 20.90
C ILE A 483 14.72 -19.65 22.02
N GLU A 484 15.02 -20.94 22.16
CA GLU A 484 15.86 -21.45 23.24
C GLU A 484 17.18 -22.03 22.72
N LYS A 485 18.19 -21.99 23.60
CA LYS A 485 19.42 -22.76 23.44
C LYS A 485 19.83 -23.31 24.81
N GLY A 486 19.64 -24.63 24.99
CA GLY A 486 19.80 -25.26 26.30
C GLY A 486 18.62 -24.93 27.21
N GLN A 487 18.88 -24.41 28.41
CA GLN A 487 17.86 -23.95 29.37
C GLN A 487 17.69 -22.41 29.38
N GLN A 488 18.26 -21.70 28.40
CA GLN A 488 18.18 -20.23 28.31
C GLN A 488 17.28 -19.79 27.15
N HIS A 489 16.41 -18.82 27.42
CA HIS A 489 15.57 -18.15 26.43
C HIS A 489 16.32 -16.97 25.80
N TYR A 490 16.50 -17.01 24.47
CA TYR A 490 17.18 -15.98 23.68
C TYR A 490 16.21 -15.04 22.97
N TYR A 491 14.95 -15.47 22.81
CA TYR A 491 13.87 -14.67 22.27
C TYR A 491 12.59 -15.00 23.02
N TRP A 492 11.78 -13.98 23.21
CA TRP A 492 10.51 -14.04 23.91
C TRP A 492 9.59 -12.97 23.34
N ASP A 493 8.56 -13.38 22.61
CA ASP A 493 7.49 -12.51 22.11
C ASP A 493 6.16 -13.06 22.61
N GLU A 494 5.49 -12.29 23.47
CA GLU A 494 4.18 -12.62 24.04
C GLU A 494 3.10 -11.81 23.35
N ARG A 495 2.03 -12.49 22.91
CA ARG A 495 0.89 -11.84 22.29
C ARG A 495 -0.39 -12.32 22.93
N LEU A 496 -1.20 -11.36 23.39
CA LEU A 496 -2.60 -11.60 23.71
C LEU A 496 -3.28 -12.22 22.50
N LEU A 497 -3.93 -13.35 22.70
CA LEU A 497 -4.73 -13.97 21.66
C LEU A 497 -6.01 -13.16 21.54
N ILE A 498 -6.19 -12.59 20.36
CA ILE A 498 -7.36 -11.79 20.02
C ILE A 498 -8.18 -12.64 19.05
N ASP A 499 -9.49 -12.68 19.24
CA ASP A 499 -10.38 -13.25 18.22
C ASP A 499 -10.27 -12.42 16.93
N GLU A 500 -10.86 -12.88 15.83
CA GLU A 500 -10.85 -12.16 14.54
C GLU A 500 -11.47 -10.73 14.61
N TYR A 501 -12.10 -10.36 15.73
CA TYR A 501 -12.89 -9.14 15.93
C TYR A 501 -12.43 -8.23 17.07
N GLY A 502 -11.31 -8.52 17.76
CA GLY A 502 -10.83 -7.67 18.85
C GLY A 502 -11.48 -7.88 20.22
N LYS A 503 -12.26 -8.94 20.43
CA LYS A 503 -13.12 -9.15 21.62
C LYS A 503 -12.62 -10.23 22.57
N SER A 504 -13.19 -10.20 23.78
CA SER A 504 -12.95 -11.18 24.85
C SER A 504 -13.79 -12.45 24.68
N LEU A 505 -13.23 -13.60 25.08
CA LEU A 505 -13.86 -14.92 24.99
C LEU A 505 -15.27 -14.99 25.58
N ASN A 506 -16.20 -15.62 24.86
CA ASN A 506 -17.47 -16.05 25.42
C ASN A 506 -17.34 -17.48 26.00
N THR A 507 -17.66 -17.66 27.29
CA THR A 507 -17.65 -18.98 27.93
C THR A 507 -18.58 -19.96 27.20
N GLY A 508 -18.07 -21.16 26.91
CA GLY A 508 -18.84 -22.27 26.34
C GLY A 508 -19.00 -22.26 24.80
N LYS A 509 -18.42 -21.30 24.07
CA LYS A 509 -18.44 -21.28 22.59
C LYS A 509 -17.05 -21.50 22.00
N TRP A 510 -17.01 -22.15 20.84
CA TRP A 510 -15.82 -22.24 19.99
C TRP A 510 -15.62 -20.92 19.24
N GLU A 511 -14.42 -20.37 19.34
CA GLU A 511 -14.01 -19.14 18.67
C GLU A 511 -12.64 -19.36 18.02
N HIS A 512 -12.43 -18.79 16.83
CA HIS A 512 -11.19 -18.91 16.07
C HIS A 512 -10.20 -17.82 16.46
N PHE A 513 -8.94 -18.21 16.68
CA PHE A 513 -7.86 -17.31 17.09
C PHE A 513 -6.70 -17.39 16.11
N PHE A 514 -6.05 -16.23 15.92
CA PHE A 514 -4.89 -16.10 15.06
C PHE A 514 -3.79 -15.28 15.74
N ALA A 515 -2.55 -15.75 15.63
CA ALA A 515 -1.36 -15.01 16.04
C ALA A 515 -0.26 -15.14 14.98
N GLU A 516 0.36 -14.01 14.61
CA GLU A 516 1.52 -14.00 13.72
C GLU A 516 2.74 -13.47 14.46
N PHE A 517 3.81 -14.25 14.51
CA PHE A 517 5.10 -13.86 15.08
C PHE A 517 6.10 -13.56 13.97
N ASN A 518 6.76 -12.41 14.08
CA ASN A 518 7.78 -11.96 13.14
C ASN A 518 9.11 -11.85 13.87
N VAL A 519 10.00 -12.83 13.65
CA VAL A 519 11.30 -12.89 14.33
C VAL A 519 12.34 -12.14 13.51
N ASN A 520 13.01 -11.18 14.15
CA ASN A 520 14.06 -10.37 13.53
C ASN A 520 15.31 -11.20 13.17
N PRO A 521 16.06 -10.83 12.11
CA PRO A 521 17.25 -11.55 11.66
C PRO A 521 18.34 -11.69 12.73
N ASP A 522 18.50 -10.67 13.57
CA ASP A 522 19.56 -10.61 14.59
C ASP A 522 19.45 -11.74 15.63
N VAL A 523 18.22 -12.19 15.90
CA VAL A 523 17.91 -13.30 16.80
C VAL A 523 18.25 -14.66 16.16
N LEU A 524 18.09 -14.78 14.84
CA LEU A 524 18.37 -15.98 14.06
C LEU A 524 19.87 -16.21 13.83
N HIS A 525 20.70 -15.16 13.95
CA HIS A 525 22.15 -15.21 13.76
C HIS A 525 22.94 -15.73 14.98
N VAL A 526 22.29 -16.00 16.12
CA VAL A 526 22.93 -16.64 17.27
C VAL A 526 23.41 -18.03 16.86
N LYS A 527 24.74 -18.23 16.82
CA LYS A 527 25.37 -19.48 16.37
C LYS A 527 24.81 -20.68 17.15
N LYS A 528 23.96 -21.45 16.47
CA LYS A 528 23.24 -22.67 16.91
C LYS A 528 22.06 -22.40 17.85
N VAL A 529 20.99 -21.80 17.33
CA VAL A 529 19.62 -22.06 17.82
C VAL A 529 19.29 -23.50 17.43
N LYS A 530 18.98 -24.37 18.39
CA LYS A 530 18.66 -25.77 18.09
C LYS A 530 17.16 -26.02 18.02
N ASP A 531 16.38 -25.30 18.82
CA ASP A 531 14.97 -25.62 19.03
C ASP A 531 14.14 -24.33 19.15
N LEU A 532 13.29 -24.07 18.16
CA LEU A 532 12.20 -23.10 18.27
C LEU A 532 11.06 -23.77 19.05
N LYS A 533 10.62 -23.12 20.14
CA LYS A 533 9.49 -23.59 20.94
C LYS A 533 8.36 -22.58 20.87
N LEU A 534 7.22 -23.07 20.43
CA LEU A 534 5.98 -22.32 20.50
C LEU A 534 5.26 -22.73 21.77
N PHE A 535 4.96 -21.75 22.63
CA PHE A 535 4.23 -21.94 23.87
C PHE A 535 2.87 -21.24 23.81
N LEU A 536 1.91 -21.78 24.53
CA LEU A 536 0.75 -21.03 25.00
C LEU A 536 0.93 -20.79 26.49
N ILE A 537 1.05 -19.52 26.89
CA ILE A 537 1.01 -19.11 28.28
C ILE A 537 -0.42 -19.24 28.77
N LYS A 538 -0.53 -19.89 29.92
CA LYS A 538 -1.77 -20.08 30.64
C LYS A 538 -1.59 -19.61 32.06
N ASN A 539 -2.23 -18.49 32.40
CA ASN A 539 -2.50 -18.20 33.79
C ASN A 539 -3.97 -17.82 33.92
N ARG A 540 -4.74 -18.70 34.60
CA ARG A 540 -6.17 -18.60 35.00
C ARG A 540 -7.18 -19.30 34.07
N GLY A 541 -7.27 -20.66 34.10
CA GLY A 541 -8.53 -21.36 33.77
C GLY A 541 -8.57 -22.68 32.97
N LYS A 542 -9.76 -23.12 32.52
CA LYS A 542 -10.00 -24.32 31.70
C LYS A 542 -10.37 -23.98 30.25
N PHE A 543 -9.63 -24.53 29.28
CA PHE A 543 -9.89 -24.33 27.84
C PHE A 543 -9.80 -25.66 27.05
N CYS A 544 -10.64 -25.79 26.03
CA CYS A 544 -10.54 -26.80 24.98
C CYS A 544 -9.92 -26.18 23.73
N TYR A 545 -9.08 -26.94 23.02
CA TYR A 545 -8.39 -26.51 21.81
C TYR A 545 -8.69 -27.47 20.66
N ASP A 546 -8.81 -26.93 19.45
CA ASP A 546 -8.98 -27.70 18.23
C ASP A 546 -8.41 -26.98 16.99
N ASN A 547 -8.28 -27.67 15.85
CA ASN A 547 -7.81 -27.15 14.55
C ASN A 547 -6.52 -26.31 14.62
N ILE A 548 -5.51 -26.80 15.32
CA ILE A 548 -4.24 -26.06 15.48
C ILE A 548 -3.42 -26.15 14.19
N HIS A 549 -3.37 -25.04 13.46
CA HIS A 549 -2.52 -24.86 12.29
C HIS A 549 -1.32 -23.97 12.64
N VAL A 550 -0.11 -24.50 12.36
CA VAL A 550 1.15 -23.76 12.47
C VAL A 550 1.75 -23.66 11.08
N LYS A 551 1.77 -22.45 10.54
CA LYS A 551 2.41 -22.14 9.26
C LYS A 551 3.71 -21.41 9.51
N LEU A 552 4.80 -22.09 9.19
CA LEU A 552 6.13 -21.53 9.27
C LEU A 552 6.60 -21.12 7.88
N MET A 553 6.87 -19.83 7.70
CA MET A 553 7.51 -19.30 6.52
C MET A 553 8.93 -18.90 6.85
N VAL A 554 9.89 -19.53 6.17
CA VAL A 554 11.30 -19.23 6.37
C VAL A 554 11.91 -18.67 5.10
N ILE A 555 12.65 -17.57 5.26
CA ILE A 555 13.27 -16.79 4.18
C ILE A 555 14.78 -16.95 4.33
N LYS A 556 15.42 -17.58 3.33
CA LYS A 556 16.89 -17.73 3.26
C LYS A 556 17.61 -16.41 2.94
#